data_AF-A0A942C200-F1
#
_entry.id   AF-A0A942C200-F1
#
_cell.length_a   1.000
_cell.length_b   1.000
_cell.length_c   1.000
_cell.angle_alpha   90.00
_cell.angle_beta   90.00
_cell.angle_gamma   90.00
#
_symmetry.space_group_name_H-M   'P 1'
#
loop_
_entity.id
_entity.type
_entity.pdbx_description
1 polymer ?
#
loop_
_entity_poly.entity_id
_entity_poly.type
_entity_poly.pdbx_seq_one_letter_code
_entity_poly.pdbx_strand_id
1 'polypeptide(L)'
;MLQTVEGILDVDGQVRWLEPLHVEKPSRVLITLLPDTNGSQLNSEGNIAALQAFLRSPEFVNRPVGSAEEIEANIQEMRNSWE
;
A
#
# COMPACT_ATOMS: atom_id res chain seq x y z
N MET A 1 -25.33 -6.41 29.17
CA MET A 1 -24.61 -7.49 28.45
C MET A 1 -24.08 -6.87 27.17
N LEU A 2 -22.83 -7.15 26.78
CA LEU A 2 -22.28 -6.65 25.51
C LEU A 2 -22.83 -7.48 24.36
N GLN A 3 -23.23 -6.82 23.28
CA GLN A 3 -23.66 -7.46 22.04
C GLN A 3 -22.60 -7.20 20.98
N THR A 4 -22.18 -8.24 20.29
CA THR A 4 -21.28 -8.15 19.13
C THR A 4 -22.11 -8.38 17.89
N VAL A 5 -21.99 -7.47 16.92
CA VAL A 5 -22.66 -7.55 15.63
C VAL A 5 -21.62 -7.38 14.54
N GLU A 6 -21.81 -8.11 13.44
CA GLU A 6 -20.95 -8.01 12.27
C GLU A 6 -21.50 -6.98 11.29
N GLY A 7 -20.59 -6.30 10.61
CA GLY A 7 -20.91 -5.26 9.64
C GLY A 7 -19.76 -5.06 8.67
N ILE A 8 -20.08 -4.44 7.54
CA ILE A 8 -19.11 -4.03 6.53
C ILE A 8 -18.89 -2.52 6.70
N LEU A 9 -17.63 -2.12 6.92
CA LEU A 9 -17.21 -0.72 6.84
C LEU A 9 -16.83 -0.42 5.38
N ASP A 10 -17.53 0.52 4.75
CA ASP A 10 -17.19 0.96 3.40
C ASP A 10 -16.04 2.00 3.38
N VAL A 11 -15.59 2.35 2.18
CA VAL A 11 -14.48 3.30 1.97
C VAL A 11 -14.80 4.72 2.42
N ASP A 12 -16.09 5.06 2.49
CA ASP A 12 -16.58 6.38 2.92
C ASP A 12 -16.78 6.42 4.45
N GLY A 13 -16.47 5.33 5.15
CA GLY A 13 -16.56 5.21 6.59
C GLY A 13 -17.97 4.89 7.11
N GLN A 14 -18.91 4.53 6.23
CA GLN A 14 -20.23 4.07 6.67
C GLN A 14 -20.19 2.58 7.02
N VAL A 15 -20.84 2.24 8.13
CA VAL A 15 -20.99 0.86 8.57
C VAL A 15 -22.36 0.36 8.14
N ARG A 16 -22.36 -0.70 7.32
CA ARG A 16 -23.56 -1.46 6.99
C ARG A 16 -23.57 -2.75 7.79
N TRP A 17 -24.46 -2.82 8.77
CA TRP A 17 -24.66 -4.01 9.59
C TRP A 17 -25.17 -5.18 8.75
N LEU A 18 -24.66 -6.38 9.00
CA LEU A 18 -25.15 -7.60 8.37
C LEU A 18 -26.49 -8.04 8.98
N GLU A 19 -26.66 -7.78 10.27
CA GLU A 19 -27.87 -8.04 11.02
C GLU A 19 -28.48 -6.73 11.53
N PRO A 20 -29.82 -6.62 11.62
CA PRO A 20 -30.47 -5.44 12.19
C PRO A 20 -30.07 -5.24 13.66
N LEU A 21 -29.34 -4.16 13.93
CA LEU A 21 -29.01 -3.76 15.30
C LEU A 21 -30.11 -2.85 15.86
N HIS A 22 -30.88 -3.35 16.83
CA HIS A 22 -31.87 -2.56 17.55
C HIS A 22 -31.30 -2.07 18.89
N VAL A 23 -31.20 -0.75 19.06
CA VAL A 23 -30.76 -0.14 20.32
C VAL A 23 -31.90 0.67 20.93
N GLU A 24 -32.22 0.39 22.19
CA GLU A 24 -33.32 1.08 22.91
C GLU A 24 -33.03 2.57 23.16
N LYS A 25 -31.75 2.95 23.19
CA LYS A 25 -31.28 4.32 23.38
C LYS A 25 -29.97 4.57 22.64
N PRO A 26 -29.66 5.82 22.27
CA PRO A 26 -28.36 6.17 21.72
C PRO A 26 -27.23 5.67 22.61
N SER A 27 -26.29 4.95 22.02
CA SER A 27 -25.22 4.26 22.74
C SER A 27 -23.90 4.42 22.00
N ARG A 28 -22.78 4.42 22.73
CA ARG A 28 -21.44 4.42 22.14
C ARG A 28 -21.08 3.02 21.64
N VAL A 29 -20.40 2.95 20.50
CA VAL A 29 -19.91 1.69 19.92
C VAL A 29 -18.39 1.75 19.76
N LEU A 30 -17.74 0.59 19.88
CA LEU A 30 -16.35 0.37 19.51
C LEU A 30 -16.34 -0.56 18.30
N ILE A 31 -15.60 -0.19 17.26
CA ILE A 31 -15.51 -0.94 16.02
C ILE A 31 -14.11 -1.52 15.93
N THR A 32 -14.01 -2.84 15.78
CA THR A 32 -12.77 -3.55 15.53
C THR A 32 -12.79 -4.06 14.10
N LEU A 33 -11.78 -3.69 13.30
CA LEU A 33 -11.65 -4.16 11.93
C LEU A 33 -11.02 -5.56 11.92
N LEU A 34 -11.68 -6.50 11.26
CA LEU A 34 -11.11 -7.81 11.00
C LEU A 34 -10.02 -7.68 9.92
N PRO A 35 -8.93 -8.45 10.02
CA PRO A 35 -7.92 -8.49 8.97
C PRO A 35 -8.55 -9.00 7.69
N ASP A 36 -8.12 -8.44 6.56
CA ASP A 36 -8.61 -8.86 5.25
C ASP A 36 -8.28 -10.35 5.02
N THR A 37 -9.32 -11.17 4.93
CA THR A 37 -9.22 -12.61 4.69
C THR A 37 -9.27 -12.94 3.21
N ASN A 38 -9.70 -11.99 2.36
CA ASN A 38 -9.66 -12.13 0.93
C ASN A 38 -8.38 -11.44 0.48
N GLY A 39 -7.34 -12.20 0.11
CA GLY A 39 -6.10 -11.68 -0.45
C GLY A 39 -6.25 -11.00 -1.82
N SER A 40 -7.27 -10.16 -1.99
CA SER A 40 -7.44 -9.27 -3.10
C SER A 40 -6.48 -8.13 -2.88
N GLN A 41 -5.35 -8.23 -3.58
CA GLN A 41 -4.39 -7.18 -3.86
C GLN A 41 -4.96 -5.82 -3.47
N LEU A 42 -4.43 -5.28 -2.37
CA LEU A 42 -4.40 -3.84 -2.16
C LEU A 42 -4.12 -3.24 -3.54
N ASN A 43 -5.09 -2.53 -4.11
CA ASN A 43 -4.84 -1.55 -5.13
C ASN A 43 -3.92 -0.53 -4.46
N SER A 44 -2.64 -0.89 -4.43
CA SER A 44 -1.56 -0.05 -4.02
C SER A 44 -1.47 0.98 -5.14
N GLU A 45 -2.31 2.01 -5.06
CA GLU A 45 -1.94 3.34 -5.51
C GLU A 45 -0.86 3.91 -4.55
N GLY A 46 0.12 3.08 -4.23
CA GLY A 46 1.29 3.40 -3.44
C GLY A 46 2.51 3.41 -4.36
N ASN A 47 3.49 4.22 -3.99
CA ASN A 47 4.77 4.38 -4.68
C ASN A 47 5.43 3.05 -5.12
N ILE A 48 5.16 1.96 -4.40
CA ILE A 48 5.66 0.62 -4.72
C ILE A 48 5.11 0.07 -6.04
N ALA A 49 3.83 0.26 -6.36
CA ALA A 49 3.27 -0.23 -7.62
C ALA A 49 3.80 0.55 -8.82
N ALA A 50 3.94 1.88 -8.67
CA ALA A 50 4.56 2.74 -9.68
C ALA A 50 6.04 2.37 -9.90
N LEU A 51 6.79 2.11 -8.83
CA LEU A 51 8.17 1.64 -8.91
C LEU A 51 8.25 0.27 -9.62
N GLN A 52 7.37 -0.67 -9.28
CA GLN A 52 7.35 -1.98 -9.94
C GLN A 52 7.00 -1.88 -11.43
N ALA A 53 6.07 -0.98 -11.80
CA ALA A 53 5.75 -0.73 -13.21
C ALA A 53 6.96 -0.11 -13.94
N PHE A 54 7.64 0.85 -13.33
CA PHE A 54 8.85 1.47 -13.87
C PHE A 54 10.00 0.46 -14.05
N LEU A 55 10.29 -0.38 -13.04
CA LEU A 55 11.34 -1.39 -13.12
C LEU A 55 11.09 -2.46 -14.20
N ARG A 56 9.82 -2.67 -14.56
CA ARG A 56 9.41 -3.56 -15.66
C ARG A 56 9.31 -2.86 -17.02
N SER A 57 9.51 -1.54 -17.07
CA SER A 57 9.37 -0.77 -18.30
C SER A 57 10.47 -1.13 -19.31
N PRO A 58 10.18 -1.12 -20.62
CA PRO A 58 11.18 -1.36 -21.65
C PRO A 58 12.35 -0.38 -21.59
N GLU A 59 12.09 0.87 -21.17
CA GLU A 59 13.11 1.91 -21.02
C GLU A 59 14.15 1.54 -19.95
N PHE A 60 13.69 1.01 -18.81
CA PHE A 60 14.58 0.58 -17.73
C PHE A 60 15.29 -0.74 -18.05
N VAL A 61 14.58 -1.71 -18.63
CA VAL A 61 15.13 -3.05 -18.93
C VAL A 61 16.16 -3.00 -20.05
N ASN A 62 15.92 -2.20 -21.09
CA ASN A 62 16.82 -2.10 -22.25
C ASN A 62 17.88 -1.00 -22.10
N ARG A 63 17.99 -0.40 -20.91
CA ARG A 63 18.99 0.65 -20.69
C ARG A 63 20.40 0.07 -20.92
N PRO A 64 21.33 0.85 -21.49
CA PRO A 64 22.72 0.45 -21.53
C PRO A 64 23.22 0.26 -20.10
N VAL A 65 23.69 -0.94 -19.78
CA VAL A 65 24.36 -1.20 -18.51
C VAL A 65 25.84 -0.93 -18.74
N GLY A 66 26.40 0.03 -18.01
CA GLY A 66 27.84 0.30 -18.05
C GLY A 66 28.63 -0.90 -17.52
N SER A 67 29.87 -1.05 -17.99
CA SER A 67 30.79 -2.04 -17.41
C SER A 67 31.06 -1.71 -15.94
N ALA A 68 31.48 -2.71 -15.17
CA ALA A 68 31.86 -2.47 -13.77
C ALA A 68 32.99 -1.43 -13.66
N GLU A 69 33.94 -1.41 -14.61
CA GLU A 69 35.02 -0.41 -14.62
C GLU A 69 34.50 0.99 -14.95
N GLU A 70 33.56 1.12 -15.90
CA GLU A 70 32.95 2.41 -16.27
C GLU A 70 32.13 3.00 -15.12
N ILE A 71 31.40 2.15 -14.39
CA ILE A 71 30.62 2.56 -13.22
C ILE A 71 31.56 3.04 -12.10
N GLU A 72 32.63 2.31 -11.82
CA GLU A 72 33.59 2.68 -10.78
C GLU A 72 34.34 3.98 -11.11
N ALA A 73 34.73 4.16 -12.38
CA ALA A 73 35.35 5.39 -12.84
C ALA A 73 34.43 6.61 -12.64
N ASN A 74 33.14 6.46 -12.95
CA ASN A 74 32.14 7.52 -12.78
C ASN A 74 31.91 7.83 -11.28
N ILE A 75 31.83 6.81 -10.43
CA ILE A 75 31.72 7.00 -8.97
C ILE A 75 32.94 7.77 -8.43
N GLN A 76 34.14 7.42 -8.87
CA GLN A 76 35.36 8.08 -8.42
C GLN A 76 35.45 9.54 -8.91
N GLU A 77 35.09 9.80 -10.17
CA GLU A 77 34.99 11.15 -10.74
C GLU A 77 34.00 12.01 -9.95
N MET A 78 32.80 11.47 -9.69
CA MET A 78 31.79 12.15 -8.89
C MET A 78 32.35 12.48 -7.50
N ARG A 79 33.00 11.54 -6.79
CA ARG A 79 33.58 11.81 -5.46
C ARG A 79 34.63 12.91 -5.49
N ASN A 80 35.53 12.88 -6.48
CA ASN A 80 36.59 13.87 -6.61
C ASN A 80 36.05 15.26 -6.99
N SER A 81 34.85 15.35 -7.59
CA SER A 81 34.23 16.64 -7.97
C SER A 81 33.65 17.44 -6.78
N TRP A 82 33.59 16.86 -5.58
CA TRP A 82 33.14 17.53 -4.37
C TRP A 82 34.31 18.07 -3.51
N GLU A 83 35.56 17.82 -3.90
CA GLU A 83 36.76 18.43 -3.29
C GLU A 83 37.20 19.69 -4.06
#